data_AF-A0A124GFC7-F1
#
_entry.id   AF-A0A124GFC7-F1
#
_cell.length_a   1.000
_cell.length_b   1.000
_cell.length_c   1.000
_cell.angle_alpha   90.00
_cell.angle_beta   90.00
_cell.angle_gamma   90.00
#
_symmetry.space_group_name_H-M   'P 1'
#
loop_
_entity.id
_entity.type
_entity.pdbx_description
1 polymer ?
#
loop_
_entity_poly.entity_id
_entity_poly.type
_entity_poly.pdbx_seq_one_letter_code
_entity_poly.pdbx_strand_id
1 'polypeptide(L)' 'MKIVAELLSRLDETMRAVKGRLAEMDGEQLDALLTLLAPKPSIGSAEMVLTILALREIEARNPEKR' A
#
# COMPACT_ATOMS: atom_id res chain seq x y z
N MET A 1 23.41 7.72 -13.65
CA MET A 1 23.14 7.80 -12.20
C MET A 1 22.07 8.84 -11.83
N LYS A 2 22.12 10.09 -12.34
CA LYS A 2 21.14 11.15 -11.99
C LYS A 2 19.66 10.76 -12.20
N ILE A 3 19.35 10.07 -13.30
CA ILE A 3 17.99 9.60 -13.63
C ILE A 3 17.48 8.54 -12.63
N VAL A 4 18.36 7.63 -12.19
CA VAL A 4 17.98 6.57 -11.24
C VAL A 4 17.64 7.17 -9.87
N ALA A 5 18.45 8.13 -9.40
CA ALA A 5 18.18 8.83 -8.15
C ALA A 5 16.82 9.57 -8.19
N GLU A 6 16.52 10.25 -9.29
CA GLU A 6 15.24 10.95 -9.45
C GLU A 6 14.04 9.99 -9.46
N LEU A 7 14.16 8.84 -10.14
CA LEU A 7 13.12 7.81 -10.13
C LEU A 7 12.89 7.23 -8.73
N LEU A 8 13.97 7.00 -7.97
CA LEU A 8 13.89 6.53 -6.59
C LEU A 8 13.24 7.56 -5.66
N SER A 9 13.57 8.85 -5.82
CA SER A 9 12.92 9.93 -5.07
C SER A 9 11.43 10.00 -5.35
N ARG A 10 11.02 9.95 -6.62
CA ARG A 10 9.59 9.94 -6.99
C ARG A 10 8.86 8.71 -6.46
N LEU A 11 9.53 7.56 -6.44
CA LEU A 11 8.98 6.35 -5.83
C LEU A 11 8.79 6.53 -4.32
N ASP A 12 9.76 7.08 -3.60
CA ASP A 12 9.65 7.34 -2.16
C ASP A 12 8.49 8.30 -1.84
N GLU A 13 8.38 9.40 -2.61
CA GLU A 13 7.28 10.36 -2.49
C GLU A 13 5.91 9.70 -2.73
N THR A 14 5.81 8.91 -3.80
CA THR A 14 4.57 8.18 -4.11
C THR A 14 4.23 7.20 -3.00
N MET A 15 5.21 6.47 -2.47
CA MET A 15 5.01 5.52 -1.38
C MET A 15 4.57 6.21 -0.07
N ARG A 16 5.10 7.38 0.24
CA ARG A 16 4.65 8.18 1.39
C ARG A 16 3.20 8.65 1.21
N ALA A 17 2.86 9.14 0.02
CA ALA A 17 1.50 9.59 -0.27
C ALA A 17 0.49 8.44 -0.16
N VAL A 18 0.80 7.26 -0.73
CA VAL A 18 -0.05 6.07 -0.62
C VAL A 18 -0.24 5.66 0.83
N LYS A 19 0.84 5.58 1.62
CA LYS A 19 0.74 5.25 3.06
C LYS A 19 -0.11 6.26 3.83
N GLY A 20 0.04 7.56 3.56
CA GLY A 20 -0.79 8.61 4.17
C GLY A 20 -2.27 8.40 3.87
N ARG A 21 -2.62 8.11 2.61
CA ARG A 21 -4.00 7.81 2.23
C ARG A 21 -4.57 6.58 2.91
N LEU A 22 -3.79 5.50 3.01
CA LEU A 22 -4.22 4.29 3.71
C LEU A 22 -4.45 4.57 5.21
N ALA A 23 -3.60 5.38 5.84
CA ALA A 23 -3.77 5.79 7.23
C ALA A 23 -5.03 6.65 7.47
N GLU A 24 -5.46 7.41 6.46
CA GLU A 24 -6.70 8.21 6.52
C GLU A 24 -7.97 7.37 6.32
N MET A 25 -7.87 6.19 5.68
CA MET A 25 -9.02 5.31 5.43
C MET A 25 -9.49 4.64 6.73
N ASP A 26 -10.79 4.40 6.86
CA ASP A 26 -11.35 3.53 7.91
C ASP A 26 -11.26 2.03 7.53
N GLY A 27 -11.67 1.15 8.45
CA GLY A 27 -11.58 -0.30 8.23
C GLY A 27 -12.41 -0.80 7.04
N GLU A 28 -13.63 -0.27 6.86
CA GLU A 28 -14.52 -0.67 5.76
C GLU A 28 -13.96 -0.22 4.41
N GLN A 29 -13.36 0.98 4.37
CA GLN A 29 -12.69 1.50 3.18
C GLN A 29 -11.45 0.67 2.80
N LEU A 30 -10.67 0.22 3.79
CA LEU A 30 -9.52 -0.65 3.58
C LEU A 30 -9.96 -2.04 3.07
N ASP A 31 -11.01 -2.61 3.65
CA ASP A 31 -11.58 -3.88 3.19
C ASP A 31 -12.14 -3.75 1.76
N ALA A 32 -12.87 -2.67 1.47
CA ALA A 32 -13.37 -2.39 0.12
C ALA A 32 -12.22 -2.23 -0.89
N LEU A 33 -11.13 -1.54 -0.52
CA LEU A 33 -9.94 -1.45 -1.37
C LEU A 33 -9.40 -2.86 -1.70
N LEU A 34 -9.27 -3.74 -0.71
CA LEU A 34 -8.79 -5.11 -0.95
C LEU A 34 -9.70 -5.91 -1.89
N THR A 35 -11.01 -5.67 -1.89
CA THR A 35 -11.92 -6.33 -2.84
C THR A 35 -11.76 -5.86 -4.28
N LEU A 36 -11.25 -4.63 -4.48
CA LEU A 36 -11.03 -4.04 -5.81
C LEU A 36 -9.68 -4.46 -6.41
N LEU A 37 -8.71 -4.82 -5.58
CA LEU A 37 -7.39 -5.28 -6.04
C LEU A 37 -7.48 -6.72 -6.54
N ALA A 38 -6.66 -7.03 -7.55
CA ALA A 38 -6.57 -8.38 -8.09
C ALA A 38 -6.27 -9.39 -6.97
N PRO A 39 -7.02 -10.51 -6.87
CA PRO A 39 -6.81 -11.53 -5.84
C PRO A 39 -5.39 -12.14 -5.85
N LYS A 40 -4.71 -12.08 -7.00
CA LYS A 40 -3.34 -12.54 -7.22
C LYS A 40 -2.61 -11.50 -8.05
N PRO A 41 -2.12 -10.42 -7.43
CA PRO A 41 -1.38 -9.41 -8.16
C PRO A 41 -0.06 -10.00 -8.66
N SER A 42 0.42 -9.48 -9.80
CA SER A 42 1.71 -9.93 -10.33
C SER A 42 2.84 -9.60 -9.36
N ILE A 43 3.81 -10.51 -9.22
CA ILE A 43 4.92 -10.34 -8.29
C ILE A 43 5.71 -9.07 -8.67
N GLY A 44 5.95 -8.22 -7.67
CA GLY A 44 6.67 -6.95 -7.85
C GLY A 44 5.84 -5.82 -8.47
N SER A 45 4.56 -6.05 -8.75
CA SER A 45 3.67 -5.00 -9.26
C SER A 45 3.31 -3.97 -8.17
N ALA A 46 2.93 -2.77 -8.60
CA ALA A 46 2.39 -1.74 -7.72
C ALA A 46 1.13 -2.22 -6.99
N GLU A 47 0.32 -3.07 -7.63
CA GLU A 47 -0.88 -3.67 -7.05
C GLU A 47 -0.55 -4.63 -5.91
N MET A 48 0.51 -5.44 -6.05
CA MET A 48 1.02 -6.29 -4.97
C MET A 48 1.49 -5.43 -3.78
N VAL A 49 2.23 -4.36 -4.06
CA VAL A 49 2.70 -3.44 -3.02
C VAL A 49 1.53 -2.78 -2.30
N LEU A 50 0.52 -2.29 -3.03
CA LEU A 50 -0.67 -1.66 -2.46
C LEU A 50 -1.48 -2.64 -1.60
N THR A 51 -1.65 -3.88 -2.07
CA THR A 51 -2.30 -4.96 -1.31
C THR A 51 -1.60 -5.19 0.03
N ILE A 52 -0.27 -5.30 0.02
CA ILE A 52 0.54 -5.50 1.22
C ILE A 52 0.41 -4.31 2.19
N LEU A 53 0.44 -3.08 1.67
CA LEU A 53 0.32 -1.89 2.51
C LEU A 53 -1.05 -1.79 3.17
N ALA A 54 -2.13 -2.07 2.44
CA ALA A 54 -3.49 -2.05 2.98
C ALA A 54 -3.67 -3.12 4.08
N LEU A 55 -3.21 -4.36 3.84
CA LEU A 55 -3.24 -5.42 4.84
C LEU A 55 -2.47 -5.05 6.11
N ARG A 56 -1.27 -4.48 5.97
CA ARG A 56 -0.46 -4.05 7.13
C ARG A 56 -1.13 -2.94 7.93
N GLU A 57 -1.83 -2.04 7.27
CA GLU A 57 -2.58 -0.98 7.97
C GLU A 57 -3.73 -1.58 8.79
N ILE A 58 -4.47 -2.54 8.24
CA ILE A 58 -5.52 -3.29 8.97
C ILE A 58 -4.93 -4.05 10.15
N GLU A 59 -3.79 -4.73 9.97
CA GLU A 59 -3.08 -5.45 11.04
C GLU A 59 -2.59 -4.51 12.13
N ALA A 60 -2.01 -3.36 11.78
CA ALA A 60 -1.51 -2.37 12.74
C ALA A 60 -2.63 -1.83 13.64
N ARG A 61 -3.87 -1.77 13.13
CA ARG A 61 -5.06 -1.34 13.87
C ARG A 61 -5.70 -2.46 14.70
N ASN A 62 -5.42 -3.73 14.38
CA ASN A 62 -5.96 -4.90 15.06
C ASN A 62 -4.84 -5.82 15.57
N PRO A 63 -4.03 -5.36 16.55
CA PRO A 63 -2.86 -6.09 17.02
C PRO A 63 -3.19 -7.43 17.70
N GLU A 64 -4.44 -7.65 18.10
CA GLU A 64 -4.91 -8.87 18.76
C GLU A 64 -5.12 -10.06 17.81
N LYS A 65 -5.06 -9.85 16.48
CA LYS A 65 -5.20 -10.91 15.47
C LYS A 65 -3.87 -11.57 15.07
N ARG A 66 -2.82 -11.40 15.88
CA ARG A 66 -1.47 -11.93 15.61
C ARG A 66 -1.19 -13.27 16.29
#